data_AF-A0A847BV04-F1
#
_entry.id   AF-A0A847BV04-F1
#
_cell.length_a   1.000
_cell.length_b   1.000
_cell.length_c   1.000
_cell.angle_alpha   90.00
_cell.angle_beta   90.00
_cell.angle_gamma   90.00
#
_symmetry.space_group_name_H-M   'P 1'
#
loop_
_entity.id
_entity.type
_entity.pdbx_description
1 polymer ?
#
loop_
_entity_poly.entity_id
_entity_poly.type
_entity_poly.pdbx_seq_one_letter_code
_entity_poly.pdbx_strand_id
1 'polypeptide(L)' 'MEQLLKKTKSCTDINQATVLLGEQIKITAEIEKAIDFTIEKHEGQKRKSGEPYSVHP' A
#
# COMPACT_ATOMS: atom_id res chain seq x y z
N MET A 1 -17.64 -3.43 -5.35
CA MET A 1 -16.81 -2.20 -5.41
C MET A 1 -16.78 -1.45 -4.08
N GLU A 2 -17.91 -1.26 -3.40
CA GLU A 2 -17.97 -0.56 -2.10
C GLU A 2 -17.11 -1.18 -0.98
N GLN A 3 -17.02 -2.51 -0.90
CA GLN A 3 -16.19 -3.18 0.12
C GLN A 3 -14.69 -2.94 -0.09
N LEU A 4 -14.23 -2.90 -1.36
CA LEU A 4 -12.84 -2.59 -1.70
C LEU A 4 -12.51 -1.15 -1.29
N LEU A 5 -13.40 -0.21 -1.60
CA LEU A 5 -13.25 1.20 -1.22
C LEU A 5 -13.16 1.40 0.31
N LYS A 6 -13.94 0.64 1.09
CA LYS A 6 -13.87 0.69 2.56
C LYS A 6 -12.56 0.12 3.09
N LYS A 7 -12.10 -1.00 2.53
CA LYS A 7 -10.83 -1.64 2.89
C LYS A 7 -9.64 -0.73 2.57
N THR A 8 -9.61 -0.09 1.40
CA THR A 8 -8.52 0.83 1.02
C THR A 8 -8.52 2.10 1.86
N LYS A 9 -9.70 2.68 2.19
CA LYS A 9 -9.77 3.84 3.10
C LYS A 9 -9.30 3.57 4.52
N SER A 10 -9.39 2.32 4.98
CA SER A 10 -8.95 1.92 6.32
C SER A 10 -7.52 1.39 6.32
N CYS A 11 -6.87 1.31 5.16
CA CYS A 11 -5.52 0.80 5.00
C CYS A 11 -4.53 1.93 5.24
N THR A 12 -3.82 1.85 6.34
CA THR A 12 -2.90 2.91 6.80
C THR A 12 -1.46 2.40 6.96
N ASP A 13 -1.28 1.08 6.87
CA ASP A 13 0.01 0.40 6.97
C ASP A 13 0.40 -0.27 5.66
N ILE A 14 1.71 -0.30 5.39
CA ILE A 14 2.30 -0.89 4.19
C ILE A 14 1.99 -2.39 4.10
N ASN A 15 2.00 -3.11 5.24
CA ASN A 15 1.68 -4.54 5.25
C ASN A 15 0.22 -4.81 4.87
N GLN A 16 -0.71 -3.99 5.39
CA GLN A 16 -2.12 -4.12 5.04
C GLN A 16 -2.36 -3.84 3.56
N ALA A 17 -1.62 -2.89 2.97
CA ALA A 17 -1.73 -2.55 1.56
C ALA A 17 -1.25 -3.70 0.66
N THR A 18 -0.11 -4.31 1.01
CA THR A 18 0.45 -5.46 0.28
C THR A 18 -0.48 -6.67 0.34
N VAL A 19 -1.07 -6.95 1.50
CA VAL A 19 -2.05 -8.04 1.66
C VAL A 19 -3.31 -7.78 0.83
N LEU A 20 -3.86 -6.56 0.87
CA LEU A 20 -5.03 -6.17 0.07
C LEU A 20 -4.74 -6.29 -1.44
N LEU A 21 -3.55 -5.90 -1.87
CA LEU A 21 -3.13 -6.06 -3.26
C LEU A 21 -3.08 -7.55 -3.64
N GLY A 22 -2.51 -8.39 -2.78
CA GLY A 22 -2.46 -9.85 -2.96
C GLY A 22 -3.83 -10.54 -2.97
N GLU A 23 -4.83 -9.99 -2.28
CA GLU A 23 -6.22 -10.46 -2.37
C GLU A 23 -6.86 -10.17 -3.74
N GLN A 24 -6.40 -9.15 -4.47
CA GLN A 24 -6.95 -8.75 -5.77
C GLN A 24 -6.17 -9.31 -6.96
N ILE A 25 -4.85 -9.41 -6.83
CA ILE A 25 -3.96 -9.88 -7.89
C ILE A 25 -2.93 -10.86 -7.34
N LYS A 26 -2.45 -11.76 -8.20
CA LYS A 26 -1.31 -12.60 -7.84
C LYS A 26 -0.06 -11.73 -7.81
N ILE A 27 0.56 -11.61 -6.63
CA ILE A 27 1.84 -10.94 -6.47
C ILE A 27 2.90 -11.75 -7.24
N THR A 28 3.49 -11.14 -8.26
CA THR A 28 4.64 -11.65 -9.00
C THR A 28 5.90 -10.93 -8.52
N ALA A 29 7.08 -11.47 -8.84
CA ALA A 29 8.36 -10.86 -8.47
C ALA A 29 8.52 -9.42 -9.00
N GLU A 30 7.87 -9.08 -10.11
CA GLU A 30 7.86 -7.71 -10.66
C GLU A 30 7.01 -6.77 -9.79
N ILE A 31 5.88 -7.26 -9.28
CA ILE A 31 5.02 -6.51 -8.37
C ILE A 31 5.70 -6.30 -7.03
N GLU A 32 6.40 -7.31 -6.49
CA GLU A 32 7.18 -7.16 -5.26
C GLU A 32 8.25 -6.07 -5.40
N LYS A 33 8.97 -6.05 -6.53
CA LYS A 33 9.95 -4.98 -6.82
C LYS A 33 9.29 -3.60 -6.92
N ALA A 34 8.11 -3.51 -7.51
CA ALA A 34 7.38 -2.24 -7.59
C ALA A 34 6.92 -1.75 -6.22
N ILE A 35 6.48 -2.66 -5.34
CA ILE A 35 6.12 -2.36 -3.96
C ILE A 35 7.35 -1.86 -3.20
N ASP A 36 8.45 -2.60 -3.26
CA ASP A 36 9.71 -2.25 -2.59
C ASP A 36 10.26 -0.90 -3.06
N PHE A 37 10.30 -0.66 -4.38
CA PHE A 37 10.68 0.64 -4.95
C PHE A 37 9.78 1.77 -4.45
N THR A 38 8.48 1.54 -4.33
CA THR A 38 7.53 2.54 -3.83
C THR A 38 7.75 2.84 -2.36
N ILE A 39 8.05 1.82 -1.55
CA ILE A 39 8.39 1.95 -0.14
C ILE A 39 9.68 2.77 0.01
N GLU A 40 10.74 2.40 -0.71
CA GLU A 40 12.04 3.07 -0.67
C GLU A 40 11.94 4.54 -1.07
N LYS A 41 11.23 4.87 -2.16
CA LYS A 41 11.12 6.25 -2.66
C LYS A 41 10.32 7.17 -1.73
N HIS A 42 9.50 6.59 -0.86
CA HIS A 42 8.72 7.31 0.13
C HIS A 42 9.22 7.06 1.56
N GLU A 43 10.40 6.44 1.72
CA GLU A 43 11.03 6.27 3.02
C GLU A 43 11.29 7.65 3.66
N GLY A 44 10.87 7.79 4.92
CA GLY A 44 10.91 9.07 5.64
C GLY A 44 9.80 10.07 5.26
N GLN A 45 9.06 9.85 4.18
CA GLN A 45 7.89 10.66 3.83
C GLN A 45 6.68 10.22 4.65
N LYS A 46 6.14 11.15 5.43
CA LYS A 46 4.94 10.94 6.24
C LYS A 46 3.82 11.85 5.77
N ARG A 47 2.59 11.35 5.82
CA ARG A 47 1.37 12.15 5.66
C ARG A 47 1.28 13.16 6.80
N LYS A 48 0.44 14.20 6.64
CA LYS A 48 0.14 15.16 7.72
C LYS A 48 -0.40 14.48 9.00
N SER A 49 -0.97 13.29 8.86
CA SER A 49 -1.47 12.42 9.94
C SER A 49 -0.37 11.57 10.61
N GLY A 50 0.84 11.50 10.04
CA GLY A 50 1.99 10.75 10.56
C GLY A 50 2.22 9.38 9.91
N GLU A 51 1.28 8.91 9.09
CA GLU A 51 1.32 7.61 8.39
C GLU A 51 2.29 7.62 7.19
N PRO A 52 2.86 6.47 6.80
CA PRO A 52 3.76 6.38 5.66
C PRO A 52 3.07 6.83 4.36
N TYR A 53 3.73 7.70 3.60
CA TYR A 53 3.15 8.26 2.37
C TYR A 53 2.95 7.21 1.27
N SER A 54 3.71 6.11 1.31
CA SER A 54 3.63 4.98 0.36
C SER A 54 2.24 4.34 0.31
N VAL A 55 1.37 4.62 1.29
CA VAL A 55 0.00 4.09 1.42
C VAL A 55 -1.03 5.21 1.23
N HIS A 56 -0.87 6.01 0.18
CA HIS A 56 -1.84 7.03 -0.22
C HIS A 56 -2.94 6.39 -1.10
N PRO A 57 -4.25 6.46 -0.74
CA PRO A 57 -5.38 6.06 -1.58
C PRO A 57 -5.35 6.54 -3.03
#